data_AF-A0A971HL50-F1
#
_entry.id   AF-A0A971HL50-F1
#
_cell.length_a   1.000
_cell.length_b   1.000
_cell.length_c   1.000
_cell.angle_alpha   90.00
_cell.angle_beta   90.00
_cell.angle_gamma   90.00
#
_symmetry.space_group_name_H-M   'P 1'
#
loop_
_entity.id
_entity.type
_entity.pdbx_description
1 polymer ?
#
loop_
_entity_poly.entity_id
_entity_poly.type
_entity_poly.pdbx_seq_one_letter_code
_entity_poly.pdbx_strand_id
1 'polypeptide(L)'
;MNNKAFTMIEVISIIALLGIILAIAIPSFISTREENKIKEKEKLVELIVNSGKLYFVNNNLTLGSNVTVSTLCENSYLQCPIIDPIDNVAMAGYVTSYLNANNELSYRYEE
;
A
#
# COMPACT_ATOMS: atom_id res chain seq x y z
N MET A 1 -22.37 -52.73 32.67
CA MET A 1 -22.52 -51.49 31.87
C MET A 1 -21.72 -50.40 32.58
N ASN A 2 -20.55 -50.05 32.04
CA ASN A 2 -19.66 -49.05 32.63
C ASN A 2 -19.98 -47.68 32.03
N ASN A 3 -20.56 -46.78 32.82
CA ASN A 3 -20.63 -45.37 32.46
C ASN A 3 -20.17 -44.56 33.67
N LYS A 4 -18.87 -44.26 33.72
CA LYS A 4 -18.35 -43.30 34.69
C LYS A 4 -18.70 -41.90 34.18
N ALA A 5 -19.59 -41.25 34.91
CA ALA A 5 -19.95 -39.87 34.71
C ALA A 5 -18.78 -38.98 35.16
N PHE A 6 -18.56 -37.95 34.36
CA PHE A 6 -17.58 -36.90 34.55
C PHE A 6 -17.67 -36.30 35.96
N THR A 7 -16.53 -36.02 36.58
CA THR A 7 -16.47 -35.46 37.94
C THR A 7 -16.66 -33.93 37.88
N MET A 8 -17.32 -33.33 38.87
CA MET A 8 -17.51 -31.86 38.90
C MET A 8 -16.18 -31.10 38.85
N ILE A 9 -15.14 -31.59 39.53
CA ILE A 9 -13.82 -30.97 39.51
C ILE A 9 -13.20 -30.92 38.11
N GLU A 10 -13.53 -31.91 37.28
CA GLU A 10 -13.03 -32.04 35.91
C GLU A 10 -13.70 -31.02 34.99
N VAL A 11 -14.99 -30.74 35.19
CA VAL A 11 -15.68 -29.67 34.45
C VAL A 11 -15.17 -28.29 34.87
N ILE A 12 -14.95 -28.09 36.18
CA ILE A 12 -14.51 -26.79 36.72
C ILE A 12 -13.08 -26.44 36.26
N SER A 13 -12.17 -27.42 36.23
CA SER A 13 -10.80 -27.17 35.76
C SER A 13 -10.74 -26.86 34.26
N ILE A 14 -11.58 -27.49 33.45
CA ILE A 14 -11.69 -27.22 32.01
C ILE A 14 -12.23 -25.81 31.77
N ILE A 15 -13.27 -25.38 32.50
CA ILE A 15 -13.82 -24.03 32.39
C ILE A 15 -12.78 -22.99 32.83
N ALA A 16 -12.05 -23.25 33.92
CA ALA A 16 -10.98 -22.37 34.37
C ALA A 16 -9.86 -22.23 33.32
N LEU A 17 -9.44 -23.35 32.72
CA LEU A 17 -8.43 -23.35 31.64
C LEU A 17 -8.93 -22.61 30.39
N LEU A 18 -10.17 -22.87 29.97
CA LEU A 18 -10.79 -22.18 28.83
C LEU A 18 -10.89 -20.66 29.08
N GLY A 19 -11.21 -20.23 30.30
CA GLY A 19 -11.22 -18.82 30.67
C GLY A 19 -9.85 -18.13 30.51
N ILE A 20 -8.77 -18.82 30.91
CA ILE A 20 -7.39 -18.32 30.74
C ILE A 20 -7.04 -18.22 29.25
N ILE A 21 -7.36 -19.25 28.46
CA ILE A 21 -7.10 -19.26 27.02
C ILE A 21 -7.85 -18.12 26.32
N LEU A 22 -9.14 -17.92 26.64
CA LEU A 22 -9.95 -16.86 26.06
C LEU A 22 -9.41 -15.46 26.39
N ALA A 23 -8.83 -15.26 27.57
CA ALA A 23 -8.24 -13.98 27.98
C ALA A 23 -6.99 -13.61 27.16
N ILE A 24 -6.20 -14.59 26.72
CA ILE A 24 -4.99 -14.36 25.91
C ILE A 24 -5.21 -14.54 24.41
N ALA A 25 -6.33 -15.15 24.01
CA ALA A 25 -6.59 -15.56 22.62
C ALA A 25 -6.89 -14.41 21.66
N ILE A 26 -6.98 -13.17 22.11
CA ILE A 26 -7.14 -12.00 21.24
C ILE A 26 -5.79 -11.31 21.12
N PRO A 27 -4.94 -11.69 20.14
CA PRO A 27 -3.89 -10.79 19.69
C PRO A 27 -4.58 -9.55 19.10
N SER A 28 -4.33 -8.41 19.73
CA SER A 28 -4.88 -7.13 19.29
C SER A 28 -4.33 -6.76 17.91
N PHE A 29 -5.12 -6.97 16.86
CA PHE A 29 -4.90 -6.36 15.54
C PHE A 29 -5.25 -4.87 15.61
N ILE A 30 -4.46 -4.09 16.36
CA ILE A 30 -4.67 -2.66 16.51
C ILE A 30 -3.79 -1.93 15.50
N SER A 31 -4.48 -1.35 14.50
CA SER A 31 -4.12 -0.21 13.66
C SER A 31 -2.81 -0.26 12.85
N THR A 32 -2.88 -0.80 11.63
CA THR A 32 -1.97 -0.43 10.53
C THR A 32 -2.72 0.14 9.31
N ARG A 33 -4.02 0.41 9.42
CA ARG A 33 -4.84 0.83 8.26
C ARG A 33 -4.38 2.15 7.64
N GLU A 34 -3.98 3.13 8.47
CA GLU A 34 -3.52 4.43 7.98
C GLU A 34 -2.11 4.34 7.39
N GLU A 35 -1.18 3.67 8.07
CA GLU A 35 0.16 3.40 7.53
C GLU A 35 0.11 2.62 6.20
N ASN A 36 -0.83 1.68 6.08
CA ASN A 36 -1.01 0.92 4.85
C ASN A 36 -1.48 1.82 3.70
N LYS A 37 -2.39 2.77 3.96
CA LYS A 37 -2.82 3.75 2.95
C LYS A 37 -1.67 4.66 2.50
N ILE A 38 -0.82 5.11 3.43
CA ILE A 38 0.36 5.92 3.09
C ILE A 38 1.33 5.12 2.22
N LYS A 39 1.67 3.90 2.63
CA LYS A 39 2.55 3.00 1.86
C LYS A 39 1.96 2.65 0.50
N GLU A 40 0.63 2.54 0.40
CA GLU A 40 -0.06 2.32 -0.87
C GLU A 40 0.04 3.55 -1.77
N LYS A 41 -0.18 4.77 -1.24
CA LYS A 41 0.03 6.01 -2.00
C LYS A 41 1.46 6.13 -2.51
N GLU A 42 2.47 5.83 -1.68
CA GLU A 42 3.88 5.86 -2.09
C GLU A 42 4.17 4.91 -3.26
N LYS A 43 3.61 3.70 -3.25
CA LYS A 43 3.74 2.73 -4.36
C LYS A 43 3.06 3.22 -5.63
N LEU A 44 1.90 3.88 -5.53
CA LEU A 44 1.22 4.47 -6.69
C LEU A 44 2.04 5.61 -7.29
N VAL A 45 2.62 6.47 -6.45
CA VAL A 45 3.53 7.53 -6.90
C VAL A 45 4.77 6.95 -7.58
N GLU A 46 5.40 5.91 -7.00
CA GLU A 46 6.54 5.23 -7.62
C GLU A 46 6.17 4.62 -8.98
N LEU A 47 4.99 4.03 -9.10
CA LEU A 47 4.47 3.51 -10.36
C LEU A 47 4.33 4.62 -11.41
N ILE A 48 3.74 5.77 -11.05
CA ILE A 48 3.60 6.93 -11.94
C ILE A 48 4.98 7.43 -12.39
N VAL A 49 5.93 7.56 -11.46
CA VAL A 49 7.30 7.99 -11.76
C VAL A 49 8.00 7.01 -12.71
N ASN A 50 7.85 5.70 -12.50
CA ASN A 50 8.44 4.68 -13.37
C ASN A 50 7.80 4.69 -14.77
N SER A 51 6.48 4.80 -14.87
CA SER A 51 5.78 4.97 -16.15
C SER A 51 6.23 6.26 -16.87
N GLY A 52 6.39 7.34 -16.13
CA GLY A 52 6.98 8.59 -16.61
C GLY A 52 8.38 8.36 -17.16
N LYS A 53 9.29 7.78 -16.38
CA LYS A 53 10.65 7.45 -16.80
C LYS A 53 10.68 6.64 -18.11
N LEU A 54 9.83 5.63 -18.24
CA LEU A 54 9.71 4.84 -19.48
C LEU A 54 9.29 5.73 -20.66
N TYR A 55 8.33 6.63 -20.46
CA TYR A 55 7.90 7.57 -21.49
C TYR A 55 9.03 8.54 -21.90
N PHE A 56 9.78 9.08 -20.93
CA PHE A 56 10.93 9.95 -21.18
C PHE A 56 12.00 9.24 -22.02
N VAL A 57 12.32 7.98 -21.69
CA VAL A 57 13.28 7.17 -22.44
C VAL A 57 12.78 6.88 -23.85
N ASN A 58 11.52 6.46 -24.00
CA ASN A 58 10.97 6.09 -25.31
C ASN A 58 10.81 7.28 -26.26
N ASN A 59 10.58 8.48 -25.72
CA ASN A 59 10.38 9.70 -26.51
C ASN A 59 11.62 10.61 -26.54
N ASN A 60 12.76 10.16 -26.00
CA ASN A 60 14.01 10.93 -25.90
C ASN A 60 13.81 12.35 -25.31
N LEU A 61 12.96 12.47 -24.30
CA LEU A 61 12.69 13.76 -23.65
C LEU A 61 13.88 14.21 -22.81
N THR A 62 14.17 15.51 -22.86
CA THR A 62 15.31 16.11 -22.15
C THR A 62 14.93 16.60 -20.75
N LEU A 63 15.96 16.84 -19.94
CA LEU A 63 15.88 17.51 -18.64
C LEU A 63 14.97 18.75 -18.69
N GLY A 64 14.11 18.90 -17.68
CA GLY A 64 13.19 20.03 -17.57
C GLY A 64 11.87 19.86 -18.34
N SER A 65 11.69 18.76 -19.07
CA SER A 65 10.37 18.42 -19.63
C SER A 65 9.44 17.93 -18.52
N ASN A 66 8.14 18.19 -18.67
CA ASN A 66 7.08 17.67 -17.83
C ASN A 66 6.15 16.77 -18.66
N VAL A 67 5.67 15.68 -18.05
CA VAL A 67 4.72 14.77 -18.68
C VAL A 67 3.56 14.56 -17.74
N THR A 68 2.36 14.90 -18.18
CA THR A 68 1.16 14.75 -17.34
C THR A 68 0.79 13.28 -17.17
N VAL A 69 0.17 12.93 -16.04
CA VAL A 69 -0.38 11.58 -15.81
C VAL A 69 -1.37 11.21 -16.91
N SER A 70 -2.20 12.16 -17.38
CA SER A 70 -3.12 11.94 -18.50
C SER A 70 -2.40 11.50 -19.77
N THR A 71 -1.27 12.12 -20.12
CA THR A 71 -0.45 11.70 -21.27
C THR A 71 0.07 10.28 -21.11
N LEU A 72 0.46 9.87 -19.89
CA LEU A 72 0.88 8.49 -19.62
C LEU A 72 -0.28 7.49 -19.76
N CYS A 73 -1.50 7.88 -19.35
CA CYS A 73 -2.71 7.08 -19.55
C CYS A 73 -3.03 6.91 -21.05
N GLU A 74 -3.05 8.02 -21.81
CA GLU A 74 -3.39 8.04 -23.23
C GLU A 74 -2.41 7.20 -24.07
N ASN A 75 -1.12 7.26 -23.73
CA ASN A 75 -0.07 6.50 -24.40
C ASN A 75 0.09 5.06 -23.87
N SER A 76 -0.82 4.58 -23.01
CA SER A 76 -0.81 3.22 -22.45
C SER A 76 0.43 2.86 -21.62
N TYR A 77 1.14 3.85 -21.06
CA TYR A 77 2.26 3.63 -20.12
C TYR A 77 1.78 3.43 -18.68
N LEU A 78 0.56 3.84 -18.39
CA LEU A 78 -0.06 3.76 -17.07
C LEU A 78 -1.52 3.33 -17.21
N GLN A 79 -1.96 2.40 -16.37
CA GLN A 79 -3.35 1.96 -16.33
C GLN A 79 -4.15 2.91 -15.43
N CYS A 80 -5.13 3.58 -16.02
CA CYS A 80 -5.90 4.64 -15.37
C CYS A 80 -7.39 4.27 -15.23
N PRO A 81 -8.13 4.88 -14.27
CA PRO A 81 -7.69 5.90 -13.32
C PRO A 81 -6.89 5.32 -12.13
N ILE A 82 -5.82 6.02 -11.73
CA ILE A 82 -5.15 5.77 -10.44
C ILE A 82 -5.91 6.58 -9.38
N ILE A 83 -6.42 5.90 -8.36
CA ILE A 83 -7.18 6.52 -7.27
C ILE A 83 -6.30 6.56 -6.02
N ASP A 84 -6.19 7.72 -5.38
CA ASP A 84 -5.45 7.88 -4.14
C ASP A 84 -6.20 7.20 -2.97
N PRO A 85 -5.55 6.31 -2.20
CA PRO A 85 -6.18 5.56 -1.11
C PRO A 85 -6.51 6.40 0.14
N ILE A 86 -6.02 7.65 0.22
CA ILE A 86 -6.21 8.55 1.36
C ILE A 86 -7.50 9.34 1.21
N ASP A 87 -7.64 10.08 0.11
CA ASP A 87 -8.75 11.00 -0.17
C ASP A 87 -9.73 10.48 -1.24
N ASN A 88 -9.42 9.35 -1.89
CA ASN A 88 -10.24 8.69 -2.90
C ASN A 88 -10.49 9.57 -4.14
N VAL A 89 -9.52 10.41 -4.48
CA VAL A 89 -9.52 11.26 -5.67
C VAL A 89 -8.58 10.66 -6.73
N ALA A 90 -8.86 10.93 -8.01
CA ALA A 90 -7.96 10.51 -9.09
C ALA A 90 -6.65 11.32 -9.01
N MET A 91 -5.51 10.62 -9.06
CA MET A 91 -4.20 11.26 -9.12
C MET A 91 -4.04 11.96 -10.48
N ALA A 92 -4.08 13.29 -10.45
CA ALA A 92 -3.82 14.16 -11.58
C ALA A 92 -2.62 15.02 -11.22
N GLY A 93 -1.60 15.00 -12.07
CA GLY A 93 -0.33 15.68 -11.83
C GLY A 93 0.61 15.46 -13.02
N TYR A 94 1.89 15.70 -12.82
CA TYR A 94 2.91 15.50 -13.84
C TYR A 94 4.21 14.94 -13.28
N VAL A 95 4.96 14.25 -14.13
CA VAL A 95 6.30 13.75 -13.84
C VAL A 95 7.31 14.70 -14.47
N THR A 96 8.22 15.23 -13.65
CA THR A 96 9.35 16.06 -14.08
C THR A 96 10.66 15.29 -14.00
N SER A 97 11.62 15.70 -14.84
CA SER A 97 12.99 15.23 -14.77
C SER A 97 13.91 16.32 -14.23
N TYR A 98 14.80 15.94 -13.31
CA TYR A 98 15.75 16.84 -12.67
C TYR A 98 17.09 16.13 -12.43
N LEU A 99 18.14 16.91 -12.18
CA LEU A 99 19.43 16.37 -11.73
C LEU A 99 19.46 16.30 -10.21
N ASN A 100 19.78 15.12 -9.67
CA ASN A 100 20.01 14.98 -8.24
C ASN A 100 21.34 15.64 -7.81
N ALA A 101 21.64 15.62 -6.51
CA ALA A 101 22.89 16.17 -5.97
C ALA A 101 24.17 15.48 -6.51
N ASN A 102 24.03 14.30 -7.12
CA ASN A 102 25.12 13.53 -7.73
C ASN A 102 25.21 13.74 -9.26
N ASN A 103 24.49 14.72 -9.82
CA ASN A 103 24.38 14.95 -11.26
C ASN A 103 23.77 13.78 -12.06
N GLU A 104 22.97 12.93 -11.43
CA GLU A 104 22.24 11.84 -12.10
C GLU A 104 20.80 12.27 -12.43
N LEU A 105 20.31 11.81 -13.59
CA LEU A 105 18.94 12.04 -14.02
C LEU A 105 17.95 11.32 -13.09
N SER A 106 17.11 12.09 -12.41
CA SER A 106 16.09 11.63 -11.49
C SER A 106 14.71 12.16 -11.91
N TYR A 107 13.67 11.54 -11.39
CA TYR A 107 12.28 11.79 -11.77
C TYR A 107 11.44 11.99 -10.51
N ARG A 108 10.49 12.91 -10.55
CA ARG A 108 9.57 13.20 -9.44
C ARG A 108 8.17 13.41 -9.97
N TYR A 109 7.21 12.94 -9.19
CA TYR A 109 5.80 13.25 -9.39
C TYR A 109 5.43 14.50 -8.58
N GLU A 110 4.70 15.40 -9.21
CA GLU A 110 4.13 16.60 -8.62
C GLU A 110 2.63 16.62 -8.94
N GLU A 111 1.79 16.85 -7.92
CA GLU A 111 0.32 16.98 -8.02
C GLU A 111 -0.06 18.36 -8.60
#